data_AF-A0A519LRM6-F1
#
_entry.id   AF-A0A519LRM6-F1
#
_cell.length_a   1.000
_cell.length_b   1.000
_cell.length_c   1.000
_cell.angle_alpha   90.00
_cell.angle_beta   90.00
_cell.angle_gamma   90.00
#
_symmetry.space_group_name_H-M   'P 1'
#
loop_
_entity.id
_entity.type
_entity.pdbx_description
1 polymer ?
#
loop_
_entity_poly.entity_id
_entity_poly.type
_entity_poly.pdbx_seq_one_letter_code
_entity_poly.pdbx_strand_id
1 'polypeptide(L)' 'SPNAAGVAALIRSYYPNLKASQVKQIMMESGLPVNLQVNLGGDDKNQRSFSELSRTGKIVNAYNAIIMADKMSKK' A
#
# COMPACT_ATOMS: atom_id res chain seq x y z
N SER A 1 -5.05 6.35 -9.03
CA SER A 1 -3.93 5.73 -9.76
C SER A 1 -4.30 4.29 -10.11
N PRO A 2 -4.13 3.85 -11.37
CA PRO A 2 -4.56 2.54 -11.86
C PRO A 2 -3.83 1.36 -11.18
N ASN A 3 -2.56 1.50 -10.79
CA ASN A 3 -1.81 0.41 -10.15
C ASN A 3 -2.41 0.01 -8.79
N ALA A 4 -2.74 1.00 -7.94
CA ALA A 4 -3.40 0.74 -6.67
C ALA A 4 -4.82 0.17 -6.87
N ALA A 5 -5.54 0.68 -7.88
CA ALA A 5 -6.86 0.16 -8.23
C ALA A 5 -6.81 -1.29 -8.72
N GLY A 6 -5.78 -1.68 -9.48
CA GLY A 6 -5.57 -3.06 -9.92
C GLY A 6 -5.35 -4.01 -8.75
N VAL A 7 -4.52 -3.62 -7.77
CA VAL A 7 -4.32 -4.42 -6.56
C VAL A 7 -5.62 -4.55 -5.76
N ALA A 8 -6.37 -3.46 -5.59
CA ALA A 8 -7.67 -3.48 -4.92
C ALA A 8 -8.68 -4.38 -5.64
N ALA A 9 -8.70 -4.33 -6.98
CA ALA A 9 -9.57 -5.15 -7.81
C ALA A 9 -9.23 -6.64 -7.67
N LEU A 10 -7.94 -6.99 -7.66
CA LEU A 10 -7.49 -8.36 -7.42
C LEU A 10 -7.92 -8.86 -6.05
N ILE A 11 -7.72 -8.08 -4.98
CA ILE A 11 -8.16 -8.47 -3.64
C ILE A 11 -9.67 -8.74 -3.63
N ARG A 12 -10.47 -7.87 -4.24
CA ARG A 12 -11.93 -8.01 -4.27
C ARG A 12 -12.43 -9.11 -5.21
N SER A 13 -11.69 -9.47 -6.26
CA SER A 13 -12.05 -10.60 -7.13
C SER A 13 -11.90 -11.94 -6.41
N TYR A 14 -10.88 -12.07 -5.56
CA TYR A 14 -10.66 -13.30 -4.76
C TYR A 14 -11.44 -13.31 -3.44
N TYR A 15 -11.65 -12.14 -2.82
CA TYR A 15 -12.28 -12.02 -1.51
C TYR A 15 -13.41 -10.98 -1.54
N PRO A 16 -14.53 -11.26 -2.23
CA PRO A 16 -15.62 -10.29 -2.45
C PRO A 16 -16.31 -9.84 -1.15
N ASN A 17 -16.21 -10.63 -0.09
CA ASN A 17 -16.83 -10.36 1.21
C ASN A 17 -16.06 -9.31 2.04
N LEU A 18 -14.83 -8.94 1.64
CA LEU A 18 -14.06 -7.92 2.33
C LEU A 18 -14.65 -6.53 2.07
N LYS A 19 -14.91 -5.80 3.16
CA LYS A 19 -15.37 -4.41 3.12
C LYS A 19 -14.28 -3.51 2.56
N ALA A 20 -14.69 -2.39 1.95
CA ALA A 20 -13.75 -1.40 1.40
C ALA A 20 -12.74 -0.89 2.45
N SER A 21 -13.15 -0.77 3.72
CA SER A 21 -12.25 -0.42 4.83
C SER A 21 -11.16 -1.48 5.05
N GLN A 22 -11.52 -2.76 5.00
CA GLN A 22 -10.58 -3.88 5.13
C GLN A 22 -9.61 -3.94 3.95
N VAL A 23 -10.10 -3.77 2.72
CA VAL A 23 -9.25 -3.72 1.52
C VAL A 23 -8.25 -2.57 1.62
N LYS A 24 -8.68 -1.39 2.06
CA LYS A 24 -7.79 -0.25 2.31
C LYS A 24 -6.75 -0.57 3.36
N GLN A 25 -7.14 -1.20 4.47
CA GLN A 25 -6.23 -1.60 5.53
C GLN A 25 -5.16 -2.57 5.02
N ILE A 26 -5.58 -3.62 4.30
CA ILE A 26 -4.70 -4.59 3.66
C ILE A 26 -3.65 -3.88 2.81
N MET A 27 -4.08 -2.98 1.91
CA MET A 27 -3.17 -2.29 1.01
C MET A 27 -2.17 -1.38 1.73
N MET A 28 -2.58 -0.75 2.83
CA MET A 28 -1.69 0.13 3.62
C MET A 28 -0.69 -0.66 4.45
N GLU A 29 -1.11 -1.77 5.04
CA GLU A 29 -0.28 -2.56 5.97
C GLU A 29 0.69 -3.50 5.24
N SER A 30 0.23 -4.12 4.15
CA SER A 30 0.99 -5.10 3.35
C SER A 30 2.09 -4.49 2.47
N GLY A 31 2.13 -3.16 2.37
CA GLY A 31 3.15 -2.47 1.59
C GLY A 31 4.57 -2.68 2.12
N LEU A 32 5.56 -2.61 1.23
CA LEU A 32 6.97 -2.72 1.58
C LEU A 32 7.53 -1.37 2.00
N PRO A 33 8.17 -1.25 3.18
CA PRO A 33 8.80 -0.01 3.60
C PRO A 33 9.98 0.29 2.69
N VAL A 34 10.16 1.58 2.39
CA VAL A 34 11.24 2.01 1.51
C VAL A 34 12.00 3.15 2.17
N ASN A 35 13.32 3.00 2.26
CA ASN A 35 14.21 4.01 2.81
C ASN A 35 14.81 4.83 1.67
N LEU A 36 14.03 5.78 1.16
CA LEU A 36 14.45 6.71 0.11
C LEU A 36 14.51 8.13 0.68
N GLN A 37 15.61 8.82 0.39
CA GLN A 37 15.69 10.27 0.49
C GLN A 37 15.10 10.87 -0.78
N VAL A 38 14.16 11.80 -0.65
CA VAL A 38 13.50 12.44 -1.79
C VAL A 38 13.66 13.96 -1.71
N ASN A 39 13.94 14.58 -2.85
CA ASN A 39 14.07 16.04 -2.97
C ASN A 39 12.67 16.67 -2.90
N LEU A 40 12.45 17.59 -1.97
CA LEU A 40 11.20 18.33 -1.89
C LEU A 40 11.15 19.45 -2.91
N GLY A 41 10.10 19.46 -3.73
CA GLY A 41 9.84 20.57 -4.65
C GLY A 41 10.90 20.78 -5.74
N GLY A 42 11.76 19.79 -5.98
CA GLY A 42 12.86 19.89 -6.95
C GLY A 42 14.11 20.61 -6.43
N ASP A 43 14.18 20.92 -5.14
CA ASP A 43 15.39 21.45 -4.50
C ASP A 43 16.25 20.31 -3.95
N ASP A 44 17.43 20.11 -4.54
CA ASP A 44 18.40 19.08 -4.15
C ASP A 44 18.95 19.27 -2.72
N LYS A 45 18.83 20.48 -2.15
CA LYS A 45 19.29 20.77 -0.78
C LYS A 45 18.27 20.43 0.29
N ASN A 46 17.02 20.20 -0.10
CA ASN A 46 15.92 19.93 0.82
C ASN A 46 15.45 18.48 0.67
N GLN A 47 16.31 17.55 1.09
CA GLN A 47 16.02 16.12 1.12
C GLN A 47 15.30 15.75 2.41
N ARG A 48 14.23 14.96 2.28
CA ARG A 48 13.57 14.31 3.42
C ARG A 48 13.31 12.86 3.15
N SER A 49 13.11 12.09 4.21
CA SER A 49 12.74 10.69 4.09
C SER A 49 11.36 10.57 3.44
N PHE A 50 11.22 9.66 2.49
CA PHE A 50 9.95 9.27 1.89
C PHE A 50 8.92 8.86 2.96
N SER A 51 9.38 8.29 4.07
CA SER A 51 8.50 7.91 5.19
C SER A 51 7.85 9.09 5.90
N GLU A 52 8.46 10.28 5.87
CA GLU A 52 7.89 11.50 6.46
C GLU A 52 6.83 12.13 5.56
N LEU A 53 6.92 11.90 4.24
CA LEU A 53 6.05 12.50 3.23
C LEU A 53 4.90 11.58 2.82
N SER A 54 5.07 10.27 2.95
CA SER A 54 4.07 9.26 2.61
C SER A 54 3.31 8.78 3.85
N ARG A 55 1.99 8.66 3.74
CA ARG A 55 1.12 8.22 4.85
C ARG A 55 1.54 6.89 5.48
N THR A 56 2.15 5.99 4.70
CA THR A 56 2.64 4.70 5.18
C THR A 56 4.15 4.54 5.05
N GLY A 57 4.83 5.40 4.28
CA GLY A 57 6.24 5.19 3.91
C GLY A 57 6.48 3.91 3.10
N LYS A 58 5.41 3.31 2.55
CA LYS A 58 5.43 1.99 1.92
C LYS A 58 5.00 2.05 0.45
N ILE A 59 5.59 1.17 -0.35
CA ILE A 59 5.15 0.90 -1.73
C ILE A 59 4.14 -0.25 -1.72
N VAL A 60 3.09 -0.15 -2.56
CA VAL A 60 2.05 -1.19 -2.66
C VAL A 60 2.66 -2.53 -3.06
N ASN A 61 2.21 -3.62 -2.42
CA ASN A 61 2.69 -4.96 -2.70
C ASN A 61 1.49 -5.92 -2.84
N ALA A 62 1.26 -6.43 -4.04
CA ALA A 62 0.12 -7.30 -4.32
C ALA A 62 0.24 -8.67 -3.63
N TYR A 63 1.43 -9.24 -3.57
CA TYR A 63 1.68 -10.57 -3.01
C TYR A 63 1.36 -10.61 -1.50
N ASN A 64 1.93 -9.68 -0.74
CA ASN A 64 1.66 -9.55 0.70
C ASN A 64 0.20 -9.17 0.97
N ALA A 65 -0.39 -8.36 0.09
CA ALA A 65 -1.80 -7.97 0.21
C ALA A 65 -2.72 -9.20 0.11
N ILE A 66 -2.46 -10.13 -0.80
CA ILE A 66 -3.26 -11.36 -0.94
C ILE A 66 -3.07 -12.29 0.27
N ILE A 67 -1.84 -12.44 0.78
CA ILE A 67 -1.59 -13.24 2.00
C ILE A 67 -2.37 -12.66 3.20
N MET A 68 -2.37 -11.33 3.34
CA MET A 68 -3.08 -10.66 4.42
C MET A 68 -4.60 -10.71 4.22
N ALA A 69 -5.08 -10.61 2.98
CA ALA A 69 -6.49 -10.75 2.63
C ALA A 69 -7.01 -12.16 2.95
N ASP A 70 -6.25 -13.21 2.64
CA ASP A 70 -6.60 -14.60 2.96
C ASP A 70 -6.81 -14.79 4.47
N LYS A 71 -5.88 -14.26 5.28
CA LYS A 71 -5.96 -14.31 6.75
C LYS A 71 -7.17 -13.55 7.28
N MET A 72 -7.55 -12.43 6.66
CA MET A 72 -8.70 -11.62 7.07
C MET A 72 -10.03 -12.22 6.62
N SER A 73 -10.06 -12.88 5.46
CA SER A 73 -11.27 -13.48 4.91
C SER A 73 -11.66 -14.80 5.57
N LYS A 74 -10.71 -15.47 6.21
CA LYS A 74 -10.94 -16.70 6.99
C LYS A 74 -11.42 -16.43 8.42
N LYS A 75 -11.47 -15.16 8.82
CA LYS A 75 -12.00 -14.69 10.10
C LYS A 75 -13.47 -14.37 9.97
#